data_AF-A0A1I8PYZ9-F1
#
_entry.id   AF-A0A1I8PYZ9-F1
#
_cell.length_a   1.000
_cell.length_b   1.000
_cell.length_c   1.000
_cell.angle_alpha   90.00
_cell.angle_beta   90.00
_cell.angle_gamma   90.00
#
_symmetry.space_group_name_H-M   'P 1'
#
loop_
_entity.id
_entity.type
_entity.pdbx_description
1 polymer ?
#
loop_
_entity_poly.entity_id
_entity_poly.type
_entity_poly.pdbx_seq_one_letter_code
_entity_poly.pdbx_strand_id
1 'polypeptide(L)'
;MMRTPNVNCILEMMRMMKKGKFLYEVSLKQVDILMPDDYKDEYKAGLAACEDAAVNVKNNCEAAGTIFNCLRGQVTRFVFP
;
A
#
# COMPACT_ATOMS: atom_id res chain seq x y z
N MET A 1 -1.88 -11.79 21.72
CA MET A 1 -2.31 -11.01 20.55
C MET A 1 -1.47 -9.73 20.51
N MET A 2 -0.39 -9.73 19.73
CA MET A 2 0.35 -8.50 19.46
C MET A 2 -0.59 -7.52 18.76
N ARG A 3 -0.59 -6.26 19.21
CA ARG A 3 -1.38 -5.17 18.65
C ARG A 3 -0.77 -4.78 17.30
N THR A 4 -0.97 -5.57 16.26
CA THR A 4 -0.59 -5.14 14.91
C THR A 4 -1.48 -3.96 14.56
N PRO A 5 -0.91 -2.77 14.26
CA PRO A 5 -1.71 -1.62 13.88
C PRO A 5 -2.56 -1.97 12.65
N ASN A 6 -3.83 -1.52 12.63
CA ASN A 6 -4.74 -1.73 11.51
C ASN A 6 -4.07 -1.23 10.21
N VAL A 7 -4.10 -2.03 9.13
CA VAL A 7 -3.49 -1.72 7.84
C VAL A 7 -3.83 -0.30 7.36
N ASN A 8 -5.07 0.15 7.54
CA ASN A 8 -5.47 1.52 7.19
C ASN A 8 -4.68 2.59 7.96
N CYS A 9 -4.46 2.37 9.27
CA CYS A 9 -3.70 3.30 10.10
C CYS A 9 -2.27 3.47 9.59
N ILE A 10 -1.58 2.36 9.28
CA ILE A 10 -0.20 2.38 8.78
C ILE A 10 -0.12 3.03 7.39
N LEU A 11 -1.03 2.69 6.49
CA LEU A 11 -1.07 3.31 5.16
C LEU A 11 -1.40 4.81 5.22
N GLU A 12 -2.21 5.26 6.17
CA GLU A 12 -2.45 6.69 6.42
C GLU A 12 -1.23 7.39 7.04
N MET A 13 -0.52 6.74 7.97
CA MET A 13 0.73 7.27 8.55
C MET A 13 1.83 7.45 7.48
N MET A 14 1.93 6.51 6.54
CA MET A 14 2.83 6.61 5.38
C MET A 14 2.31 7.55 4.29
N ARG A 15 1.12 8.14 4.47
CA ARG A 15 0.47 9.04 3.49
C ARG A 15 0.16 8.37 2.15
N MET A 16 0.12 7.04 2.11
CA MET A 16 -0.26 6.25 0.93
C MET A 16 -1.77 6.14 0.76
N MET A 17 -2.52 6.27 1.84
CA MET A 17 -3.99 6.32 1.85
C MET A 17 -4.47 7.63 2.48
N LYS A 18 -5.62 8.13 2.03
CA LYS A 18 -6.34 9.23 2.67
C LYS A 18 -7.84 9.05 2.51
N LYS A 19 -8.57 8.90 3.64
CA LYS A 19 -10.04 8.72 3.63
C LYS A 19 -10.48 7.57 2.69
N GLY A 20 -9.79 6.43 2.78
CA GLY A 20 -10.11 5.24 1.98
C GLY A 20 -9.67 5.31 0.50
N LYS A 21 -9.06 6.42 0.05
CA LYS A 21 -8.51 6.53 -1.30
C LYS A 21 -7.01 6.25 -1.31
N PHE A 22 -6.59 5.40 -2.23
CA PHE A 22 -5.19 5.14 -2.51
C PHE A 22 -4.57 6.31 -3.28
N LEU A 23 -3.38 6.73 -2.86
CA LEU A 23 -2.65 7.85 -3.43
C LEU A 23 -1.43 7.30 -4.18
N TYR A 24 -1.64 6.85 -5.41
CA TYR A 24 -0.61 6.17 -6.22
C TYR A 24 0.69 6.99 -6.36
N GLU A 25 0.59 8.22 -6.85
CA GLU A 25 1.73 9.13 -7.04
C GLU A 25 2.50 9.42 -5.74
N VAL A 26 1.79 9.50 -4.61
CA VAL A 26 2.43 9.69 -3.30
C VAL A 26 3.12 8.41 -2.86
N SER A 27 2.49 7.26 -3.14
CA SER A 27 3.00 5.93 -2.80
C SER A 27 4.28 5.59 -3.56
N LEU A 28 4.39 5.98 -4.85
CA LEU A 28 5.65 5.87 -5.61
C LEU A 28 6.80 6.60 -4.92
N LYS A 29 6.54 7.82 -4.43
CA LYS A 29 7.54 8.62 -3.70
C LYS A 29 7.89 8.00 -2.34
N GLN A 30 6.92 7.39 -1.65
CA GLN A 30 7.19 6.67 -0.41
C GLN A 30 8.10 5.47 -0.65
N VAL A 31 7.91 4.72 -1.74
CA VAL A 31 8.80 3.62 -2.13
C VAL A 31 10.23 4.14 -2.37
N ASP A 32 10.38 5.28 -3.04
CA ASP A 32 11.71 5.88 -3.27
C ASP A 32 12.44 6.28 -1.98
N ILE A 33 11.69 6.67 -0.93
CA ILE A 33 12.24 7.13 0.35
C ILE A 33 12.49 5.96 1.31
N LEU A 34 11.57 4.99 1.38
CA LEU A 34 11.53 3.98 2.44
C LEU A 34 12.22 2.68 2.04
N MET A 35 12.23 2.33 0.76
CA MET A 35 12.67 1.02 0.31
C MET A 35 14.15 1.02 -0.10
N PRO A 36 14.89 -0.05 0.17
CA PRO A 36 16.21 -0.27 -0.42
C PRO A 36 16.14 -0.31 -1.95
N ASP A 37 17.23 0.05 -2.63
CA ASP A 37 17.24 0.22 -4.09
C ASP A 37 16.81 -1.04 -4.86
N ASP A 38 17.22 -2.23 -4.39
CA ASP A 38 16.90 -3.51 -5.01
C ASP A 38 15.44 -3.96 -4.81
N TYR A 39 14.64 -3.23 -4.02
CA TYR A 39 13.21 -3.46 -3.82
C TYR A 39 12.34 -2.51 -4.65
N LYS A 40 12.87 -1.35 -5.05
CA LYS A 40 12.07 -0.23 -5.58
C LYS A 40 11.28 -0.60 -6.83
N ASP A 41 11.92 -1.24 -7.80
CA ASP A 41 11.29 -1.52 -9.10
C ASP A 41 10.11 -2.49 -8.96
N GLU A 42 10.30 -3.55 -8.17
CA GLU A 42 9.25 -4.53 -7.89
C GLU A 42 8.07 -3.89 -7.16
N TYR A 43 8.34 -3.05 -6.16
CA TYR A 43 7.30 -2.34 -5.44
C TYR A 43 6.55 -1.34 -6.32
N LYS A 44 7.26 -0.57 -7.16
CA LYS A 44 6.62 0.37 -8.10
C LYS A 44 5.73 -0.36 -9.10
N ALA A 45 6.19 -1.49 -9.63
CA ALA A 45 5.39 -2.34 -10.50
C ALA A 45 4.13 -2.87 -9.79
N GLY A 46 4.27 -3.31 -8.54
CA GLY A 46 3.14 -3.72 -7.71
C GLY A 46 2.14 -2.60 -7.45
N LEU A 47 2.62 -1.38 -7.15
CA LEU A 47 1.75 -0.21 -6.96
C LEU A 47 0.98 0.13 -8.24
N ALA A 48 1.62 0.04 -9.41
CA ALA A 48 0.98 0.29 -10.69
C ALA A 48 -0.11 -0.75 -10.99
N ALA A 49 0.16 -2.02 -10.73
CA ALA A 49 -0.82 -3.10 -10.91
C ALA A 49 -2.02 -3.01 -9.95
N CYS A 50 -1.87 -2.30 -8.84
CA CYS A 50 -2.86 -2.19 -7.77
C CYS A 50 -3.53 -0.81 -7.66
N GLU A 51 -3.22 0.14 -8.55
CA GLU A 51 -3.71 1.53 -8.47
C GLU A 51 -5.23 1.61 -8.32
N ASP A 52 -5.95 0.85 -9.14
CA ASP A 52 -7.42 0.86 -9.17
C ASP A 52 -8.06 -0.24 -8.31
N ALA A 53 -7.28 -1.04 -7.58
CA ALA A 53 -7.79 -2.25 -6.93
C ALA A 53 -8.87 -1.98 -5.87
N ALA A 54 -8.88 -0.80 -5.26
CA ALA A 54 -9.87 -0.39 -4.26
C ALA A 54 -10.89 0.64 -4.79
N VAL A 55 -10.96 0.88 -6.10
CA VAL A 55 -11.94 1.78 -6.70
C VAL A 55 -13.35 1.25 -6.38
N ASN A 56 -14.21 2.15 -5.88
CA ASN A 56 -15.58 1.88 -5.39
C ASN A 56 -15.72 1.17 -4.04
N VAL A 57 -14.63 0.85 -3.34
CA VAL A 57 -14.70 0.34 -1.96
C VAL A 57 -15.04 1.49 -1.00
N LYS A 58 -16.22 1.42 -0.37
CA LYS A 58 -16.73 2.53 0.46
C LYS A 58 -16.14 2.58 1.87
N ASN A 59 -15.78 1.43 2.42
CA ASN A 59 -15.21 1.35 3.75
C ASN A 59 -13.69 1.57 3.69
N ASN A 60 -13.18 2.53 4.46
CA ASN A 60 -11.75 2.88 4.42
C ASN A 60 -10.83 1.71 4.79
N CYS A 61 -11.20 0.92 5.80
CA CYS A 61 -10.42 -0.23 6.24
C CYS A 61 -10.44 -1.36 5.21
N GLU A 62 -11.57 -1.56 4.56
CA GLU A 62 -11.71 -2.54 3.47
C GLU A 62 -10.93 -2.11 2.22
N ALA A 63 -10.94 -0.82 1.88
CA ALA A 63 -10.16 -0.26 0.78
C ALA A 63 -8.65 -0.46 1.04
N ALA A 64 -8.19 -0.14 2.24
CA ALA A 64 -6.81 -0.38 2.66
C ALA A 64 -6.43 -1.87 2.63
N GLY A 65 -7.31 -2.74 3.11
CA GLY A 65 -7.11 -4.20 3.05
C GLY A 65 -7.06 -4.73 1.61
N THR A 66 -7.85 -4.16 0.70
CA THR A 66 -7.88 -4.51 -0.72
C THR A 66 -6.57 -4.15 -1.41
N ILE A 67 -6.07 -2.92 -1.20
CA ILE A 67 -4.75 -2.51 -1.69
C ILE A 67 -3.65 -3.40 -1.12
N PHE A 68 -3.66 -3.65 0.20
CA PHE A 68 -2.66 -4.50 0.86
C PHE A 68 -2.61 -5.91 0.27
N ASN A 69 -3.77 -6.56 0.11
CA ASN A 69 -3.84 -7.90 -0.47
C ASN A 69 -3.40 -7.93 -1.93
N CYS A 70 -3.74 -6.89 -2.70
CA CYS A 70 -3.25 -6.74 -4.07
C CYS A 70 -1.72 -6.66 -4.09
N LEU A 71 -1.12 -5.75 -3.33
CA LEU A 71 0.34 -5.56 -3.30
C LEU A 71 1.09 -6.82 -2.85
N ARG A 72 0.57 -7.51 -1.83
CA ARG A 72 1.12 -8.80 -1.35
C ARG A 72 1.12 -9.87 -2.45
N GLY A 73 0.19 -9.80 -3.40
CA GLY A 73 0.14 -10.71 -4.56
C GLY A 73 1.09 -10.32 -5.70
N GLN A 74 1.54 -9.06 -5.76
CA GLN A 74 2.40 -8.55 -6.83
C GLN A 74 3.89 -8.52 -6.47
N VAL A 75 4.23 -8.54 -5.17
CA VAL A 75 5.60 -8.38 -4.67
C VAL A 75 6.07 -9.66 -3.99
N THR A 76 7.18 -10.24 -4.46
CA THR A 76 7.77 -11.48 -3.95
C THR A 76 8.38 -11.30 -2.56
N ARG A 77 9.07 -10.18 -2.33
CA ARG A 77 9.69 -9.81 -1.04
C ARG A 77 8.85 -8.76 -0.32
N PHE A 78 7.61 -9.11 -0.02
CA PHE A 78 6.67 -8.20 0.63
C PHE A 78 7.03 -7.95 2.10
N VAL A 79 7.27 -6.69 2.42
CA VAL A 79 7.52 -6.13 3.74
C VAL A 79 6.43 -5.09 4.04
N PHE A 80 5.88 -5.16 5.24
CA PHE A 80 4.92 -4.19 5.80
C PHE A 80 5.16 -4.08 7.32
N PRO A 81 5.14 -2.87 7.90
CA PRO A 81 5.34 -2.65 9.35
C PRO A 81 4.33 -3.36 10.27
#